data_AF-A0A6N1CLY4-F1
#
_entry.id   AF-A0A6N1CLY4-F1
#
_cell.length_a   1.000
_cell.length_b   1.000
_cell.length_c   1.000
_cell.angle_alpha   90.00
_cell.angle_beta   90.00
_cell.angle_gamma   90.00
#
_symmetry.space_group_name_H-M   'P 1'
#
loop_
_entity.id
_entity.type
_entity.pdbx_description
1 polymer ?
#
loop_
_entity_poly.entity_id
_entity_poly.type
_entity_poly.pdbx_seq_one_letter_code
_entity_poly.pdbx_strand_id
1 'polypeptide(L)'
;MLKKIVSVTALVIAALSPSLVLAADDARAAIHITANIPNKQFHVQPRDPEFGKDEVMHYNPVTRKLSPVRQIFDVKNTEGSVHAHLDGDSWLSNGSNQIVIGVRFNNVELFNSLSQEVVDDATSTPGTQAEMYIYAPFPTSRSQAGLYTGLITVIFDAVPRVSL
;
A
#
# COMPACT_ATOMS: atom_id res chain seq x y z
N MET A 1 90.37 -13.46 25.47
CA MET A 1 90.35 -12.80 26.80
C MET A 1 90.14 -11.32 26.55
N LEU A 2 89.30 -10.51 27.18
CA LEU A 2 88.24 -10.62 28.18
C LEU A 2 87.82 -9.14 28.42
N LYS A 3 86.54 -8.89 28.77
CA LYS A 3 86.03 -7.65 29.45
C LYS A 3 85.94 -6.38 28.56
N LYS A 4 84.99 -5.44 28.73
CA LYS A 4 83.85 -5.25 29.63
C LYS A 4 83.01 -4.07 29.11
N ILE A 5 81.69 -4.23 29.16
CA ILE A 5 80.66 -3.37 29.79
C ILE A 5 80.79 -1.82 29.68
N VAL A 6 79.72 -1.13 29.27
CA VAL A 6 78.76 -0.36 30.10
C VAL A 6 78.01 0.69 29.25
N SER A 7 76.70 0.70 29.47
CA SER A 7 75.62 1.59 29.02
C SER A 7 75.78 3.07 29.42
N VAL A 8 75.37 4.01 28.55
CA VAL A 8 74.76 5.30 28.98
C VAL A 8 73.72 5.75 27.96
N THR A 9 72.51 6.03 28.45
CA THR A 9 71.33 6.57 27.77
C THR A 9 71.49 8.08 27.49
N ALA A 10 71.05 8.57 26.34
CA ALA A 10 70.78 10.00 26.14
C ALA A 10 69.59 10.24 25.18
N LEU A 11 68.57 10.88 25.75
CA LEU A 11 67.40 11.58 25.18
C LEU A 11 67.86 12.60 24.10
N VAL A 12 67.17 12.94 23.00
CA VAL A 12 66.00 13.86 22.80
C VAL A 12 65.91 13.99 21.23
N ILE A 13 64.79 14.06 20.50
CA ILE A 13 63.96 15.24 20.11
C ILE A 13 62.88 14.76 19.12
N ALA A 14 61.68 15.33 19.28
CA ALA A 14 60.45 15.10 18.55
C ALA A 14 60.53 15.32 17.03
N ALA A 15 59.89 14.43 16.27
CA ALA A 15 59.35 14.74 14.96
C ALA A 15 57.81 14.72 15.07
N LEU A 16 57.21 15.91 14.94
CA LEU A 16 55.78 16.05 14.66
C LEU A 16 55.50 15.36 13.33
N SER A 17 54.64 14.35 13.34
CA SER A 17 53.96 13.86 12.15
C SER A 17 52.47 14.01 12.40
N PRO A 18 51.72 14.68 11.49
CA PRO A 18 50.35 15.05 11.73
C PRO A 18 49.51 13.79 11.98
N SER A 19 48.70 13.81 13.03
CA SER A 19 47.53 12.94 13.09
C SER A 19 46.78 13.13 11.79
N LEU A 20 46.75 12.09 10.95
CA LEU A 20 45.77 12.00 9.89
C LEU A 20 44.42 12.01 10.59
N VAL A 21 43.83 13.19 10.73
CA VAL A 21 42.40 13.33 10.96
C VAL A 21 41.75 12.90 9.66
N LEU A 22 41.67 11.58 9.46
CA LEU A 22 40.65 11.01 8.61
C LEU A 22 39.34 11.40 9.29
N ALA A 23 38.59 12.30 8.66
CA ALA A 23 37.20 12.54 9.00
C ALA A 23 36.46 11.20 8.83
N ALA A 24 36.37 10.44 9.92
CA ALA A 24 35.73 9.13 9.97
C ALA A 24 34.24 9.23 10.34
N ASP A 25 33.67 10.43 10.29
CA ASP A 25 32.30 10.71 10.71
C ASP A 25 31.45 11.08 9.50
N ASP A 26 31.37 10.15 8.54
CA ASP A 26 30.39 10.23 7.46
C ASP A 26 28.99 9.97 8.05
N ALA A 27 28.22 11.03 8.32
CA ALA A 27 26.80 10.89 8.63
C ALA A 27 26.04 10.56 7.33
N ARG A 28 25.60 9.31 7.20
CA ARG A 28 24.82 8.83 6.04
C ARG A 28 23.35 8.71 6.42
N ALA A 29 22.48 9.36 5.66
CA ALA A 29 21.04 9.16 5.73
C ALA A 29 20.56 8.51 4.43
N ALA A 30 19.96 7.32 4.51
CA ALA A 30 19.28 6.71 3.39
C ALA A 30 17.87 7.31 3.28
N ILE A 31 17.53 7.86 2.11
CA ILE A 31 16.21 8.40 1.80
C ILE A 31 15.62 7.56 0.69
N HIS A 32 14.51 6.87 0.96
CA HIS A 32 13.81 6.09 -0.06
C HIS A 32 12.83 7.01 -0.79
N ILE A 33 12.97 7.10 -2.12
CA ILE A 33 12.11 7.90 -2.99
C ILE A 33 11.44 6.94 -3.98
N THR A 34 10.13 7.05 -4.14
CA THR A 34 9.36 6.26 -5.10
C THR A 34 8.38 7.17 -5.82
N ALA A 35 8.23 6.96 -7.13
CA ALA A 35 7.24 7.65 -7.95
C ALA A 35 6.52 6.61 -8.81
N ASN A 36 5.19 6.64 -8.78
CA ASN A 36 4.35 5.83 -9.65
C ASN A 36 3.79 6.74 -10.74
N ILE A 37 4.15 6.49 -12.01
CA ILE A 37 3.65 7.23 -13.16
C ILE A 37 2.75 6.28 -13.97
N PRO A 38 1.41 6.44 -13.92
CA PRO A 38 0.50 5.55 -14.64
C PRO A 38 0.58 5.74 -16.16
N ASN A 39 0.10 4.72 -16.89
CA ASN A 39 -0.13 4.84 -18.32
C ASN A 39 -1.17 5.95 -18.61
N LYS A 40 -0.94 6.72 -19.68
CA LYS A 40 -1.86 7.75 -20.16
C LYS A 40 -3.17 7.18 -20.69
N GLN A 41 -3.17 5.95 -21.21
CA GLN A 41 -4.33 5.33 -21.83
C GLN A 41 -5.31 4.75 -20.80
N PHE A 42 -4.84 3.88 -19.90
CA PHE A 42 -5.67 3.24 -18.89
C PHE A 42 -4.96 3.17 -17.54
N HIS A 43 -5.64 3.62 -16.49
CA HIS A 43 -5.24 3.37 -15.11
C HIS A 43 -6.42 3.47 -14.14
N VAL A 44 -6.34 2.66 -13.09
CA VAL A 44 -7.18 2.75 -11.90
C VAL A 44 -6.24 2.58 -10.71
N GLN A 45 -5.93 3.68 -10.02
CA GLN A 45 -4.92 3.69 -8.96
C GLN A 45 -5.44 4.38 -7.70
N PRO A 46 -5.23 3.80 -6.49
CA PRO A 46 -5.54 4.51 -5.27
C PRO A 46 -4.63 5.72 -5.12
N ARG A 47 -5.15 6.80 -4.54
CA ARG A 47 -4.37 8.02 -4.28
C ARG A 47 -3.35 7.89 -3.17
N ASP A 48 -3.68 7.07 -2.18
CA ASP A 48 -2.78 6.59 -1.14
C ASP A 48 -2.02 5.39 -1.69
N PRO A 49 -0.69 5.51 -1.89
CA PRO A 49 0.15 4.41 -2.34
C PRO A 49 0.22 3.24 -1.35
N GLU A 50 -0.12 3.48 -0.08
CA GLU A 50 -0.12 2.45 0.97
C GLU A 50 -1.45 1.70 1.06
N PHE A 51 -2.49 2.14 0.34
CA PHE A 51 -3.80 1.51 0.38
C PHE A 51 -3.74 0.04 -0.03
N GLY A 52 -4.37 -0.81 0.79
CA GLY A 52 -4.40 -2.26 0.58
C GLY A 52 -3.26 -3.03 1.26
N LYS A 53 -2.38 -2.36 2.02
CA LYS A 53 -1.36 -3.02 2.83
C LYS A 53 -1.92 -3.57 4.14
N ASP A 54 -2.60 -2.74 4.92
CA ASP A 54 -3.05 -3.05 6.28
C ASP A 54 -4.35 -2.33 6.66
N GLU A 55 -5.34 -2.38 5.77
CA GLU A 55 -6.65 -1.77 6.02
C GLU A 55 -7.37 -2.40 7.23
N VAL A 56 -7.90 -1.56 8.12
CA VAL A 56 -8.59 -2.02 9.35
C VAL A 56 -10.05 -1.58 9.37
N MET A 57 -10.93 -2.56 9.53
CA MET A 57 -12.33 -2.33 9.87
C MET A 57 -12.52 -2.31 11.39
N HIS A 58 -12.63 -1.13 11.99
CA HIS A 58 -12.75 -0.95 13.44
C HIS A 58 -14.12 -1.38 13.96
N TYR A 59 -14.12 -2.20 15.02
CA TYR A 59 -15.36 -2.65 15.67
C TYR A 59 -15.92 -1.60 16.63
N ASN A 60 -17.20 -1.26 16.46
CA ASN A 60 -17.95 -0.43 17.40
C ASN A 60 -18.78 -1.33 18.34
N PRO A 61 -18.50 -1.35 19.66
CA PRO A 61 -19.17 -2.25 20.60
C PRO A 61 -20.63 -1.87 20.89
N VAL A 62 -21.04 -0.63 20.63
CA VAL A 62 -22.41 -0.15 20.86
C VAL A 62 -23.32 -0.59 19.72
N THR A 63 -22.91 -0.32 18.47
CA THR A 63 -23.71 -0.66 17.28
C THR A 63 -23.46 -2.08 16.78
N ARG A 64 -22.39 -2.73 17.28
CA ARG A 64 -21.84 -4.00 16.80
C ARG A 64 -21.48 -3.99 15.33
N LYS A 65 -21.15 -2.82 14.77
CA LYS A 65 -20.78 -2.67 13.36
C LYS A 65 -19.28 -2.55 13.21
N LEU A 66 -18.80 -2.98 12.05
CA LEU A 66 -17.45 -2.70 11.57
C LEU A 66 -17.44 -1.38 10.80
N SER A 67 -16.41 -0.56 10.99
CA SER A 67 -16.23 0.65 10.19
C SER A 67 -15.96 0.28 8.74
N PRO A 68 -16.45 1.06 7.77
CA PRO A 68 -16.06 0.87 6.39
C PRO A 68 -14.60 1.26 6.18
N VAL A 69 -14.00 0.70 5.13
CA VAL A 69 -12.73 1.15 4.55
C VAL A 69 -13.06 1.95 3.29
N ARG A 70 -12.44 3.12 3.13
CA ARG A 70 -12.73 4.05 2.04
C ARG A 70 -11.43 4.51 1.40
N GLN A 71 -11.43 4.61 0.09
CA GLN A 71 -10.31 5.21 -0.61
C GLN A 71 -10.71 5.85 -1.94
N ILE A 72 -10.09 6.99 -2.26
CA ILE A 72 -10.25 7.62 -3.57
C ILE A 72 -9.23 7.07 -4.57
N PHE A 73 -9.72 6.71 -5.74
CA PHE A 73 -8.94 6.25 -6.87
C PHE A 73 -8.95 7.29 -7.99
N ASP A 74 -7.80 7.51 -8.62
CA ASP A 74 -7.70 8.19 -9.89
C ASP A 74 -7.94 7.17 -11.02
N VAL A 75 -8.91 7.47 -11.88
CA VAL A 75 -9.41 6.57 -12.92
C VAL A 75 -9.33 7.25 -14.27
N LYS A 76 -8.80 6.55 -15.28
CA LYS A 76 -8.78 7.04 -16.66
C LYS A 76 -8.86 5.88 -17.64
N ASN A 77 -9.65 6.05 -18.70
CA ASN A 77 -9.61 5.22 -19.89
C ASN A 77 -9.82 6.10 -21.12
N THR A 78 -8.80 6.26 -21.95
CA THR A 78 -8.87 7.08 -23.18
C THR A 78 -9.43 6.31 -24.37
N GLU A 79 -9.91 5.07 -24.21
CA GLU A 79 -10.43 4.25 -25.31
C GLU A 79 -11.86 3.72 -25.04
N GLY A 80 -12.45 4.00 -23.88
CA GLY A 80 -13.84 3.68 -23.58
C GLY A 80 -14.18 3.72 -22.08
N SER A 81 -15.14 2.92 -21.64
CA SER A 81 -15.58 2.86 -20.24
C SER A 81 -14.64 2.00 -19.38
N VAL A 82 -14.79 2.10 -18.06
CA VAL A 82 -14.11 1.24 -17.09
C VAL A 82 -15.16 0.35 -16.45
N HIS A 83 -14.91 -0.95 -16.49
CA HIS A 83 -15.72 -1.94 -15.80
C HIS A 83 -14.95 -2.54 -14.64
N ALA A 84 -15.67 -3.07 -13.64
CA ALA A 84 -15.05 -3.76 -12.52
C ALA A 84 -15.89 -4.94 -12.01
N HIS A 85 -15.20 -5.92 -11.43
CA HIS A 85 -15.80 -7.04 -10.70
C HIS A 85 -14.87 -7.53 -9.59
N LEU A 86 -15.41 -8.39 -8.73
CA LEU A 86 -14.62 -9.13 -7.75
C LEU A 86 -14.11 -10.43 -8.35
N ASP A 87 -12.86 -10.77 -8.02
CA ASP A 87 -12.31 -12.11 -8.23
C ASP A 87 -12.44 -12.90 -6.93
N GLY A 88 -13.44 -13.77 -6.88
CA GLY A 88 -13.79 -14.54 -5.70
C GLY A 88 -14.78 -13.85 -4.77
N ASP A 89 -15.05 -14.51 -3.65
CA ASP A 89 -16.03 -14.04 -2.68
C ASP A 89 -15.43 -13.08 -1.66
N SER A 90 -16.27 -12.20 -1.11
CA SER A 90 -15.86 -11.12 -0.21
C SER A 90 -16.34 -11.34 1.22
N TRP A 91 -15.46 -11.92 2.06
CA TRP A 91 -15.69 -12.06 3.50
C TRP A 91 -14.41 -11.87 4.31
N LEU A 92 -14.59 -11.51 5.58
CA LEU A 92 -13.58 -11.70 6.61
C LEU A 92 -13.78 -13.06 7.28
N SER A 93 -12.70 -13.77 7.59
CA SER A 93 -12.73 -15.09 8.23
C SER A 93 -11.79 -15.15 9.43
N ASN A 94 -12.20 -15.89 10.46
CA ASN A 94 -11.33 -16.29 11.56
C ASN A 94 -11.05 -17.81 11.57
N GLY A 95 -11.37 -18.50 10.46
CA GLY A 95 -11.26 -19.94 10.30
C GLY A 95 -12.47 -20.74 10.78
N SER A 96 -13.34 -20.19 11.63
CA SER A 96 -14.57 -20.85 12.12
C SER A 96 -15.85 -20.12 11.72
N ASN A 97 -15.80 -18.79 11.68
CA ASN A 97 -16.90 -17.91 11.32
C ASN A 97 -16.49 -17.00 10.17
N GLN A 98 -17.48 -16.54 9.41
CA GLN A 98 -17.31 -15.55 8.36
C GLN A 98 -18.16 -14.32 8.64
N ILE A 99 -17.67 -13.16 8.19
CA ILE A 99 -18.40 -11.90 8.14
C ILE A 99 -18.40 -11.46 6.68
N VAL A 100 -19.58 -11.44 6.07
CA VAL A 100 -19.75 -10.96 4.69
C VAL A 100 -19.35 -9.48 4.63
N ILE A 101 -18.62 -9.10 3.58
CA ILE A 101 -18.32 -7.70 3.26
C ILE A 101 -18.83 -7.39 1.85
N GLY A 102 -19.37 -6.20 1.65
CA GLY A 102 -19.70 -5.64 0.35
C GLY A 102 -18.56 -4.74 -0.13
N VAL A 103 -18.45 -4.62 -1.45
CA VAL A 103 -17.45 -3.79 -2.12
C VAL A 103 -18.18 -2.95 -3.15
N ARG A 104 -18.00 -1.64 -3.08
CA ARG A 104 -18.49 -0.69 -4.07
C ARG A 104 -17.33 0.07 -4.69
N PHE A 105 -17.45 0.33 -5.98
CA PHE A 105 -16.58 1.27 -6.68
C PHE A 105 -17.43 2.28 -7.43
N ASN A 106 -17.16 3.57 -7.21
CA ASN A 106 -17.96 4.67 -7.75
C ASN A 106 -19.48 4.50 -7.52
N ASN A 107 -19.84 4.09 -6.30
CA ASN A 107 -21.24 3.86 -5.89
C ASN A 107 -21.96 2.70 -6.64
N VAL A 108 -21.22 1.86 -7.38
CA VAL A 108 -21.68 0.61 -8.01
C VAL A 108 -21.24 -0.57 -7.16
N GLU A 109 -22.16 -1.47 -6.79
CA GLU A 109 -21.84 -2.70 -6.05
C GLU A 109 -21.11 -3.68 -6.95
N LEU A 110 -20.01 -4.27 -6.49
CA LEU A 110 -19.26 -5.26 -7.26
C LEU A 110 -19.65 -6.67 -6.83
N PHE A 111 -19.73 -7.57 -7.81
CA PHE A 111 -20.04 -8.98 -7.58
C PHE A 111 -18.93 -9.87 -8.14
N ASN A 112 -18.85 -11.09 -7.63
CA ASN A 112 -17.93 -12.11 -8.12
C ASN A 112 -18.25 -12.44 -9.59
N SER A 113 -17.25 -12.33 -10.46
CA SER A 113 -17.31 -12.75 -11.88
C SER A 113 -18.38 -12.05 -12.75
N LEU A 114 -18.94 -10.92 -12.30
CA LEU A 114 -19.91 -10.12 -13.06
C LEU A 114 -19.40 -8.68 -13.22
N SER A 115 -18.76 -8.42 -14.36
CA SER A 115 -18.20 -7.11 -14.70
C SER A 115 -19.29 -6.08 -14.95
N GLN A 116 -19.24 -4.97 -14.20
CA GLN A 116 -20.19 -3.87 -14.26
C GLN A 116 -19.49 -2.59 -14.68
N GLU A 117 -20.16 -1.77 -15.48
CA GLU A 117 -19.67 -0.42 -15.78
C GLU A 117 -19.62 0.40 -14.49
N VAL A 118 -18.43 0.88 -14.14
CA VAL A 118 -18.21 1.69 -12.93
C VAL A 118 -17.85 3.13 -13.26
N VAL A 119 -17.31 3.39 -14.46
CA VAL A 119 -17.10 4.74 -14.99
C VAL A 119 -17.43 4.72 -16.48
N ASP A 120 -18.33 5.58 -16.91
CA ASP A 120 -18.71 5.73 -18.31
C ASP A 120 -17.57 6.31 -19.17
N ASP A 121 -17.70 6.20 -20.49
CA ASP A 121 -16.70 6.66 -21.45
C ASP A 121 -16.43 8.18 -21.41
N ALA A 122 -17.49 8.99 -21.29
CA ALA A 122 -17.36 10.44 -21.31
C ALA A 122 -16.59 10.95 -20.09
N THR A 123 -16.77 10.28 -18.95
CA THR A 123 -16.12 10.60 -17.68
C THR A 123 -14.72 10.01 -17.58
N SER A 124 -14.49 8.80 -18.11
CA SER A 124 -13.19 8.11 -18.06
C SER A 124 -12.13 8.73 -18.98
N THR A 125 -12.53 9.32 -20.11
CA THR A 125 -11.62 9.89 -21.13
C THR A 125 -10.75 11.04 -20.61
N PRO A 126 -11.32 12.13 -20.03
CA PRO A 126 -10.50 13.16 -19.38
C PRO A 126 -9.80 12.62 -18.12
N GLY A 127 -10.38 11.61 -17.48
CA GLY A 127 -9.99 11.08 -16.19
C GLY A 127 -10.89 11.63 -15.08
N THR A 128 -11.14 10.81 -14.07
CA THR A 128 -12.03 11.13 -12.95
C THR A 128 -11.50 10.57 -11.64
N GLN A 129 -12.19 10.88 -10.54
CA GLN A 129 -11.98 10.27 -9.23
C GLN A 129 -13.18 9.41 -8.88
N ALA A 130 -12.93 8.23 -8.32
CA ALA A 130 -13.95 7.30 -7.87
C ALA A 130 -13.65 6.79 -6.46
N GLU A 131 -14.67 6.64 -5.62
CA GLU A 131 -14.53 6.06 -4.29
C GLU A 131 -14.59 4.53 -4.36
N MET A 132 -13.60 3.87 -3.77
CA MET A 132 -13.67 2.50 -3.27
C MET A 132 -14.29 2.51 -1.88
N TYR A 133 -15.36 1.75 -1.68
CA TYR A 133 -16.08 1.64 -0.41
C TYR A 133 -16.28 0.17 -0.05
N ILE A 134 -15.56 -0.30 0.97
CA ILE A 134 -15.63 -1.67 1.47
C ILE A 134 -16.32 -1.64 2.82
N TYR A 135 -17.35 -2.46 3.03
CA TYR A 135 -18.21 -2.35 4.20
C TYR A 135 -18.79 -3.68 4.66
N ALA A 136 -19.04 -3.83 5.95
CA ALA A 136 -19.85 -4.93 6.46
C ALA A 136 -21.33 -4.49 6.47
N PRO A 137 -22.23 -5.12 5.70
CA PRO A 137 -23.63 -4.71 5.61
C PRO A 137 -24.41 -4.96 6.90
N PHE A 138 -24.00 -5.92 7.72
CA PHE A 138 -24.72 -6.36 8.91
C PHE A 138 -23.88 -6.17 10.19
N PRO A 139 -24.52 -5.88 11.34
CA PRO A 139 -23.86 -5.95 12.63
C PRO A 139 -23.37 -7.37 12.95
N THR A 140 -22.26 -7.48 13.67
CA THR A 140 -21.75 -8.76 14.17
C THR A 140 -22.54 -9.25 15.38
N SER A 141 -22.58 -10.57 15.55
CA SER A 141 -23.19 -11.22 16.70
C SER A 141 -22.19 -11.40 17.84
N ARG A 142 -22.69 -11.66 19.05
CA ARG A 142 -21.83 -11.97 20.22
C ARG A 142 -21.06 -13.28 20.06
N SER A 143 -21.52 -14.21 19.23
CA SER A 143 -20.84 -15.48 18.97
C SER A 143 -19.72 -15.36 17.95
N GLN A 144 -19.60 -14.21 17.28
CA GLN A 144 -18.58 -13.93 16.26
C GLN A 144 -17.33 -13.25 16.86
N ALA A 145 -17.01 -13.46 18.15
CA ALA A 145 -15.78 -12.91 18.73
C ALA A 145 -14.53 -13.54 18.10
N GLY A 146 -13.50 -12.72 17.86
CA GLY A 146 -12.20 -13.19 17.35
C GLY A 146 -11.51 -12.17 16.43
N LEU A 147 -10.32 -12.54 15.97
CA LEU A 147 -9.59 -11.81 14.95
C LEU A 147 -9.99 -12.33 13.56
N TYR A 148 -10.42 -11.44 12.68
CA TYR A 148 -10.80 -11.80 11.32
C TYR A 148 -9.85 -11.15 10.33
N THR A 149 -9.51 -11.88 9.28
CA THR A 149 -8.73 -11.39 8.14
C THR A 149 -9.45 -11.73 6.85
N GLY A 150 -9.22 -10.94 5.81
CA GLY A 150 -9.77 -11.18 4.49
C GLY A 150 -8.88 -10.51 3.45
N LEU A 151 -8.94 -11.03 2.23
CA LEU A 151 -8.30 -10.45 1.07
C LEU A 151 -9.38 -10.37 0.00
N ILE A 152 -9.51 -9.19 -0.61
CA ILE A 152 -10.39 -8.99 -1.75
C ILE A 152 -9.54 -8.60 -2.94
N THR A 153 -9.89 -9.13 -4.11
CA THR A 153 -9.27 -8.77 -5.38
C THR A 153 -10.33 -8.11 -6.24
N VAL A 154 -10.09 -6.86 -6.63
CA VAL A 154 -10.94 -6.13 -7.57
C VAL A 154 -10.23 -6.12 -8.92
N ILE A 155 -10.93 -6.57 -9.95
CA ILE A 155 -10.46 -6.54 -11.33
C ILE A 155 -11.07 -5.33 -12.02
N PHE A 156 -10.24 -4.55 -12.71
CA PHE A 156 -10.67 -3.41 -13.52
C PHE A 156 -10.37 -3.68 -15.00
N ASP A 157 -11.41 -3.63 -15.82
CA ASP A 157 -11.34 -3.88 -17.25
C ASP A 157 -11.48 -2.57 -18.03
N ALA A 158 -10.59 -2.36 -19.00
CA ALA A 158 -10.74 -1.32 -20.00
C ALA A 158 -11.68 -1.84 -21.10
N VAL A 159 -12.88 -1.28 -21.23
CA VAL A 159 -13.84 -1.68 -22.26
C VAL A 159 -13.77 -0.69 -23.42
N PRO A 160 -13.38 -1.11 -24.63
CA PRO A 160 -13.30 -0.22 -25.78
C PRO A 160 -14.66 0.33 -26.19
N ARG A 161 -14.67 1.57 -26.72
CA ARG A 161 -15.83 2.15 -27.41
C ARG A 161 -16.30 1.23 -28.52
N VAL A 162 -17.59 0.91 -28.51
CA VAL A 162 -18.24 0.28 -29.66
C VAL A 162 -18.42 1.36 -30.73
N SER A 163 -17.67 1.25 -31.83
CA SER A 163 -17.93 2.03 -33.05
C SER A 163 -18.97 1.28 -33.87
N LEU A 164 -20.12 1.91 -34.11
CA LEU A 164 -21.15 1.44 -35.04
C LEU A 164 -20.88 1.98 -36.45
#